data_AF-A0A9W7YZV6-F1
#
_entry.id   AF-A0A9W7YZV6-F1
#
_cell.length_a   1.000
_cell.length_b   1.000
_cell.length_c   1.000
_cell.angle_alpha   90.00
_cell.angle_beta   90.00
_cell.angle_gamma   90.00
#
_symmetry.space_group_name_H-M   'P 1'
#
loop_
_entity.id
_entity.type
_entity.pdbx_description
1 polymer ?
#
loop_
_entity_poly.entity_id
_entity_poly.type
_entity_poly.pdbx_seq_one_letter_code
_entity_poly.pdbx_strand_id
1 'polypeptide(L)'
;MFRITQLARTAVPRSARAYSSELWTPKGYAEAKEHARVTIETWRKISLFVALPACAIIGYVSLKDEFEHIHHMEHDPPTFTAYPYLHVRKRKFPYGDGDHTPFWNPIMNPEPED
;
A
#
# COMPACT_ATOMS: atom_id res chain seq x y z
N MET A 1 61.45 34.62 -30.44
CA MET A 1 60.38 35.41 -29.78
C MET A 1 59.07 34.64 -29.90
N PHE A 2 58.76 33.73 -28.97
CA PHE A 2 57.44 33.09 -28.90
C PHE A 2 57.08 32.88 -27.43
N ARG A 3 56.10 33.65 -26.95
CA ARG A 3 55.60 33.62 -25.57
C ARG A 3 54.34 32.77 -25.57
N ILE A 4 54.42 31.56 -25.03
CA ILE A 4 53.23 30.71 -24.83
C ILE A 4 52.51 31.25 -23.60
N THR A 5 51.44 32.01 -23.79
CA THR A 5 50.53 32.40 -22.70
C THR A 5 49.73 31.17 -22.29
N GLN A 6 50.00 30.64 -21.09
CA GLN A 6 49.18 29.61 -20.46
C GLN A 6 47.77 30.16 -20.22
N LEU A 7 46.76 29.54 -20.84
CA LEU A 7 45.36 29.76 -20.48
C LEU A 7 45.11 29.13 -19.11
N ALA A 8 44.88 29.96 -18.09
CA ALA A 8 44.46 29.51 -16.77
C ALA A 8 43.08 28.86 -16.88
N ARG A 9 43.03 27.53 -16.78
CA ARG A 9 41.78 26.79 -16.57
C ARG A 9 41.34 27.06 -15.14
N THR A 10 40.33 27.90 -14.96
CA THR A 10 39.64 28.02 -13.67
C THR A 10 38.90 26.71 -13.39
N ALA A 11 39.47 25.89 -12.50
CA ALA A 11 38.80 24.70 -12.02
C ALA A 11 37.70 25.13 -11.05
N VAL A 12 36.44 25.13 -11.51
CA VAL A 12 35.28 25.18 -10.61
C VAL A 12 35.34 23.91 -9.75
N PRO A 13 35.36 23.99 -8.41
CA PRO A 13 35.33 22.79 -7.59
C PRO A 13 34.04 22.05 -7.88
N ARG A 14 34.15 20.81 -8.38
CA ARG A 14 33.03 19.86 -8.40
C ARG A 14 32.57 19.73 -6.96
N SER A 15 31.40 20.25 -6.62
CA SER A 15 30.76 19.92 -5.36
C SER A 15 30.53 18.40 -5.37
N ALA A 16 31.40 17.66 -4.69
CA ALA A 16 31.21 16.25 -4.48
C ALA A 16 29.89 16.12 -3.71
N ARG A 17 28.90 15.48 -4.34
CA ARG A 17 27.60 15.22 -3.73
C ARG A 17 27.87 14.40 -2.46
N ALA A 18 27.71 15.00 -1.29
CA ALA A 18 27.93 14.35 -0.01
C ALA A 18 26.80 13.34 0.23
N TYR A 19 26.98 12.12 -0.28
CA TYR A 19 26.30 10.97 0.32
C TYR A 19 26.87 10.78 1.72
N SER A 20 26.04 10.36 2.68
CA SER A 20 26.43 10.14 4.09
C SER A 20 27.59 9.13 4.18
N SER A 21 28.81 9.61 4.04
CA SER A 21 30.04 8.82 4.03
C SER A 21 30.31 8.16 5.38
N GLU A 22 29.67 8.65 6.43
CA GLU A 22 29.90 8.22 7.81
C GLU A 22 29.40 6.79 8.07
N LEU A 23 28.39 6.29 7.33
CA LEU A 23 27.86 4.94 7.49
C LEU A 23 28.86 3.82 7.19
N TRP A 24 29.84 4.07 6.31
CA TRP A 24 30.87 3.09 5.93
C TRP A 24 32.07 3.08 6.89
N THR A 25 32.12 4.03 7.83
CA THR A 25 33.14 4.02 8.88
C THR A 25 32.72 3.10 10.02
N PRO A 26 33.65 2.42 10.72
CA PRO A 26 33.29 1.58 11.87
C PRO A 26 32.50 2.34 12.95
N LYS A 27 32.80 3.63 13.12
CA LYS A 27 32.11 4.51 14.07
C LYS A 27 30.67 4.82 13.64
N GLY A 28 30.47 5.30 12.41
CA GLY A 28 29.12 5.64 11.95
C GLY A 28 28.23 4.40 11.76
N TYR A 29 28.79 3.23 11.44
CA TYR A 29 28.06 1.97 11.49
C TYR A 29 27.61 1.62 12.92
N ALA A 30 28.48 1.77 13.92
CA ALA A 30 28.15 1.50 15.32
C ALA A 30 27.06 2.45 15.85
N GLU A 31 27.14 3.74 15.52
CA GLU A 31 26.10 4.73 15.85
C GLU A 31 24.77 4.39 15.19
N ALA A 32 24.77 4.09 13.88
CA ALA A 32 23.57 3.67 13.17
C ALA A 32 22.95 2.40 13.76
N LYS A 33 23.78 1.44 14.20
CA LYS A 33 23.32 0.21 14.85
C LYS A 33 22.64 0.50 16.20
N GLU A 34 23.20 1.38 17.03
CA GLU A 34 22.57 1.78 18.29
C GLU A 34 21.27 2.56 18.06
N HIS A 35 21.25 3.50 17.10
CA HIS A 35 20.04 4.21 16.70
C HIS A 35 18.94 3.25 16.21
N ALA A 36 19.31 2.26 15.40
CA ALA A 36 18.40 1.22 14.94
C ALA A 36 17.86 0.39 16.11
N ARG A 37 18.71 0.02 17.08
CA ARG A 37 18.31 -0.75 18.27
C ARG A 37 17.21 -0.04 19.07
N VAL A 38 17.40 1.26 19.34
CA VAL A 38 16.41 2.08 20.08
C VAL A 38 15.12 2.24 19.28
N THR A 39 15.24 2.48 17.98
CA THR A 39 14.10 2.62 17.07
C THR A 39 13.27 1.34 17.02
N ILE A 40 13.93 0.19 16.86
CA ILE A 40 13.28 -1.13 16.84
C ILE A 40 12.54 -1.38 18.16
N GLU A 41 13.15 -1.07 19.30
CA GLU A 41 12.49 -1.26 20.59
C GLU A 41 11.23 -0.39 20.74
N THR A 42 11.28 0.84 20.24
CA THR A 42 10.16 1.79 20.24
C THR A 42 9.00 1.25 19.39
N TRP A 43 9.28 0.86 18.14
CA TRP A 43 8.26 0.30 17.25
C TRP A 43 7.70 -1.03 17.74
N ARG A 44 8.54 -1.88 18.35
CA ARG A 44 8.07 -3.12 18.98
C ARG A 44 7.03 -2.84 20.07
N LYS A 45 7.26 -1.83 20.92
CA LYS A 45 6.32 -1.44 21.97
C LYS A 45 5.03 -0.88 21.36
N ILE A 46 5.13 0.02 20.37
CA ILE A 46 3.95 0.59 19.71
C ILE A 46 3.11 -0.52 19.04
N SER A 47 3.74 -1.42 18.29
CA SER A 47 3.03 -2.52 17.63
C SER A 47 2.31 -3.42 18.63
N LEU A 48 2.96 -3.78 19.74
CA LEU A 48 2.38 -4.72 20.72
C LEU A 48 1.35 -4.08 21.65
N PHE A 49 1.57 -2.83 22.08
CA PHE A 49 0.74 -2.19 23.10
C PHE A 49 -0.28 -1.19 22.55
N VAL A 50 -0.15 -0.80 21.28
CA VAL A 50 -1.10 0.12 20.64
C VAL A 50 -1.78 -0.56 19.47
N ALA A 51 -1.01 -1.04 18.48
CA ALA A 51 -1.60 -1.57 17.26
C ALA A 51 -2.40 -2.85 17.52
N LEU A 52 -1.86 -3.83 18.26
CA LEU A 52 -2.58 -5.07 18.57
C LEU A 52 -3.90 -4.83 19.35
N PRO A 53 -3.93 -4.05 20.45
CA PRO A 53 -5.20 -3.74 21.12
C PRO A 53 -6.19 -2.99 20.23
N ALA A 54 -5.70 -2.02 19.42
CA ALA A 54 -6.57 -1.29 18.51
C ALA A 54 -7.20 -2.21 17.45
N CYS A 55 -6.41 -3.11 16.85
CA CYS A 55 -6.91 -4.12 15.91
C CYS A 55 -7.92 -5.07 16.58
N ALA A 56 -7.71 -5.46 17.84
CA ALA A 56 -8.66 -6.31 18.55
C ALA A 56 -10.01 -5.60 18.77
N ILE A 57 -9.98 -4.32 19.16
CA ILE A 57 -11.20 -3.52 19.37
C ILE A 57 -11.95 -3.33 18.06
N ILE A 58 -11.25 -2.90 16.99
CA ILE A 58 -11.86 -2.69 15.67
C ILE A 58 -12.39 -4.01 15.13
N GLY A 59 -11.61 -5.09 15.24
CA GLY A 59 -12.01 -6.43 14.82
C GLY A 59 -13.28 -6.90 15.53
N TYR A 60 -13.41 -6.66 16.83
CA TYR A 60 -14.63 -7.00 17.57
C TYR A 60 -15.86 -6.24 17.06
N VAL A 61 -15.74 -4.93 16.82
CA VAL A 61 -16.84 -4.11 16.28
C VAL A 61 -17.22 -4.58 14.87
N SER A 62 -16.24 -4.76 13.99
CA SER A 62 -16.49 -5.22 12.61
C SER A 62 -17.10 -6.61 12.56
N LEU A 63 -16.71 -7.53 13.47
CA LEU A 63 -17.33 -8.85 13.56
C LEU A 63 -18.82 -8.76 13.95
N LYS A 64 -19.17 -7.87 14.88
CA LYS A 64 -20.57 -7.66 15.27
C LYS A 64 -21.39 -7.16 14.07
N ASP A 65 -20.89 -6.16 13.37
CA ASP A 65 -21.56 -5.59 12.20
C ASP A 65 -21.69 -6.61 11.06
N GLU A 66 -20.67 -7.45 10.86
CA GLU A 66 -20.70 -8.53 9.86
C GLU A 66 -21.75 -9.60 10.22
N PHE A 67 -21.86 -10.00 11.49
CA PHE A 67 -22.91 -10.95 11.90
C PHE A 67 -24.32 -10.36 11.70
N GLU A 68 -24.51 -9.07 11.96
CA GLU A 68 -25.77 -8.38 11.67
C GLU A 68 -26.03 -8.34 10.15
N HIS A 69 -25.02 -8.10 9.33
CA HIS A 69 -25.12 -8.13 7.88
C HIS A 69 -25.52 -9.53 7.38
N ILE A 70 -24.86 -10.59 7.86
CA ILE A 70 -25.19 -11.98 7.49
C ILE A 70 -26.64 -12.31 7.86
N HIS A 71 -27.06 -11.97 9.08
CA HIS A 71 -28.43 -12.21 9.53
C HIS A 71 -29.46 -11.43 8.70
N HIS A 72 -29.16 -10.17 8.33
CA HIS A 72 -30.01 -9.39 7.44
C HIS A 72 -30.13 -10.04 6.06
N MET A 73 -29.02 -10.54 5.51
CA MET A 73 -28.99 -11.22 4.21
C MET A 73 -29.81 -12.53 4.20
N GLU A 74 -29.92 -13.24 5.32
CA GLU A 74 -30.73 -14.45 5.44
C GLU A 74 -32.24 -14.17 5.45
N HIS A 75 -32.66 -13.03 6.01
CA HIS A 75 -34.09 -12.69 6.17
C HIS A 75 -34.63 -11.75 5.10
N ASP A 76 -33.82 -10.82 4.60
CA ASP A 76 -34.20 -9.81 3.62
C ASP A 76 -33.09 -9.65 2.57
N PRO A 77 -32.95 -10.64 1.66
CA PRO A 77 -31.93 -10.56 0.62
C PRO A 77 -32.23 -9.37 -0.31
N PRO A 78 -31.20 -8.64 -0.77
CA PRO A 78 -31.38 -7.48 -1.61
C PRO A 78 -32.08 -7.87 -2.92
N THR A 79 -33.26 -7.31 -3.14
CA THR A 79 -34.01 -7.53 -4.37
C THR A 79 -33.35 -6.77 -5.52
N PHE A 80 -32.87 -7.47 -6.54
CA PHE A 80 -32.32 -6.83 -7.73
C PHE A 80 -33.43 -6.20 -8.59
N THR A 81 -33.30 -4.92 -8.90
CA THR A 81 -34.12 -4.23 -9.91
C THR A 81 -33.22 -3.87 -11.08
N ALA A 82 -33.53 -4.41 -12.26
CA ALA A 82 -32.76 -4.21 -13.49
C ALA A 82 -32.92 -2.79 -14.04
N TYR A 83 -32.11 -1.86 -13.53
CA TYR A 83 -32.03 -0.52 -14.10
C TYR A 83 -31.12 -0.48 -15.34
N PRO A 84 -31.44 0.34 -16.37
CA PRO A 84 -30.68 0.34 -17.63
C PRO A 84 -29.19 0.72 -17.53
N TYR A 85 -28.77 1.28 -16.40
CA TYR A 85 -27.38 1.66 -16.14
C TYR A 85 -26.62 0.63 -15.29
N LEU A 86 -27.30 -0.40 -14.77
CA LEU A 86 -26.68 -1.51 -14.06
C LEU A 86 -26.28 -2.61 -15.05
N HIS A 87 -25.22 -3.35 -14.74
CA HIS A 87 -24.72 -4.48 -15.53
C HIS A 87 -24.50 -4.20 -17.04
N VAL A 88 -24.34 -2.94 -17.44
CA VAL A 88 -24.15 -2.57 -18.85
C VAL A 88 -22.86 -3.18 -19.40
N ARG A 89 -22.99 -4.01 -20.44
CA ARG A 89 -21.85 -4.57 -21.17
C ARG A 89 -21.90 -4.26 -22.65
N LYS A 90 -20.83 -3.63 -23.16
CA LYS A 90 -20.64 -3.40 -24.60
C LYS A 90 -19.86 -4.51 -25.28
N ARG A 91 -18.99 -5.19 -24.53
CA ARG A 91 -18.11 -6.28 -24.96
C ARG A 91 -17.95 -7.26 -23.80
N LYS A 92 -17.74 -8.53 -24.11
CA LYS A 92 -17.37 -9.55 -23.13
C LYS A 92 -16.01 -9.25 -22.51
N PHE A 93 -15.81 -9.69 -21.27
CA PHE A 93 -14.51 -9.60 -20.61
C PHE A 93 -13.48 -10.53 -21.27
N PRO A 94 -12.18 -10.21 -21.17
CA PRO A 94 -11.11 -10.99 -21.80
C PRO A 94 -10.71 -12.26 -21.04
N TYR A 95 -11.49 -12.69 -20.05
CA TYR A 95 -11.20 -13.83 -19.17
C TYR A 95 -12.46 -14.60 -18.80
N GLY A 96 -12.29 -15.85 -18.37
CA GLY A 96 -13.39 -16.72 -17.93
C GLY A 96 -14.40 -16.98 -19.06
N ASP A 97 -15.67 -16.87 -18.71
CA ASP A 97 -16.83 -16.93 -19.62
C ASP A 97 -17.12 -15.60 -20.35
N GLY A 98 -16.42 -14.53 -19.97
CA GLY A 98 -16.62 -13.19 -20.51
C GLY A 98 -17.78 -12.43 -19.87
N ASP A 99 -18.54 -13.07 -18.98
CA ASP A 99 -19.81 -12.58 -18.43
C ASP A 99 -19.76 -12.41 -16.89
N HIS A 100 -18.73 -12.91 -16.20
CA HIS A 100 -18.51 -12.68 -14.76
C HIS A 100 -17.25 -11.86 -14.45
N THR A 101 -17.34 -11.00 -13.44
CA THR A 101 -16.17 -10.24 -12.94
C THR A 101 -15.28 -11.16 -12.07
N PRO A 102 -14.00 -10.80 -11.83
CA PRO A 102 -13.12 -11.62 -10.99
C PRO A 102 -13.57 -11.77 -9.52
N PHE A 103 -14.45 -10.89 -9.06
CA PHE A 103 -15.03 -10.89 -7.72
C PHE A 103 -16.55 -11.09 -7.76
N TRP A 104 -17.06 -11.78 -8.79
CA TRP A 104 -18.48 -12.08 -8.91
C TRP A 104 -18.90 -13.10 -7.85
N ASN A 105 -20.00 -12.83 -7.16
CA ASN A 105 -20.57 -13.65 -6.11
C ASN A 105 -22.00 -14.04 -6.49
N PRO A 106 -22.32 -15.34 -6.65
CA PRO A 106 -23.66 -15.80 -7.05
C PRO A 106 -24.77 -15.43 -6.05
N ILE A 107 -24.42 -15.13 -4.79
CA ILE A 107 -25.37 -14.75 -3.75
C ILE A 107 -25.75 -13.26 -3.87
N MET A 108 -24.80 -12.42 -4.29
CA MET A 108 -24.94 -10.95 -4.24
C MET A 108 -25.12 -10.30 -5.61
N ASN A 109 -24.62 -10.96 -6.65
CA ASN A 109 -24.62 -10.43 -7.99
C ASN A 109 -25.63 -11.21 -8.84
N PRO A 110 -26.60 -10.53 -9.48
CA PRO A 110 -27.54 -11.20 -10.36
C PRO A 110 -26.80 -11.75 -11.59
N GLU A 111 -27.39 -12.76 -12.19
CA GLU A 111 -26.93 -13.29 -13.48
C GLU A 111 -27.02 -12.20 -14.56
N PRO A 112 -26.05 -12.14 -15.49
CA PRO A 112 -26.14 -11.27 -16.65
C PRO A 112 -27.42 -11.58 -17.46
N GLU A 113 -28.13 -10.56 -17.90
CA GLU A 113 -29.25 -10.74 -18.83
C GLU A 113 -28.72 -11.23 -20.19
N ASP A 114 -29.42 -12.19 -20.80
CA ASP A 114 -29.12 -12.73 -22.15
C ASP A 114 -29.21 -11.66 -23.27
#